data_AF-A0A1J4JCQ3-F1
#
_entry.id   AF-A0A1J4JCQ3-F1
#
_cell.length_a   1.000
_cell.length_b   1.000
_cell.length_c   1.000
_cell.angle_alpha   90.00
_cell.angle_beta   90.00
_cell.angle_gamma   90.00
#
_symmetry.space_group_name_H-M   'P 1'
#
loop_
_entity.id
_entity.type
_entity.pdbx_description
1 polymer ?
#
loop_
_entity_poly.entity_id
_entity_poly.type
_entity_poly.pdbx_seq_one_letter_code
_entity_poly.pdbx_strand_id
1 'polypeptide(L)'
;MERFISRIKTITRKIADKQSCQLLFSTPVQPELDGLENYFDIVKKPMDLGKIQDNLKKSVYKTPKEWYDDMCLVFQNAINYYSEENPISLIAKYRLDEFYKEAVGLELENDEEWLESVQKESKKLIDLFARPPSIQKANSKLNNIKALMDTQDQPTTAELATYLEKLNMLGKDQEAKEDLYTLLSDIGGIMPDSIKEMPIDLEKLNPDVVKSLYLYARERLL
;
A
#
# COMPACT_ATOMS: atom_id res chain seq x y z
N MET A 1 -11.37 -4.92 28.55
CA MET A 1 -9.96 -5.38 28.48
C MET A 1 -9.83 -6.87 28.23
N GLU A 2 -10.37 -7.74 29.08
CA GLU A 2 -10.16 -9.20 29.05
C GLU A 2 -10.39 -9.86 27.66
N ARG A 3 -11.47 -9.48 26.96
CA ARG A 3 -11.79 -9.99 25.61
C ARG A 3 -10.68 -9.74 24.57
N PHE A 4 -9.81 -8.76 24.79
CA PHE A 4 -8.77 -8.34 23.85
C PHE A 4 -7.36 -8.74 24.28
N ILE A 5 -7.14 -9.18 25.52
CA ILE A 5 -5.79 -9.42 26.08
C ILE A 5 -4.98 -10.40 25.20
N SER A 6 -5.61 -11.48 24.73
CA SER A 6 -4.93 -12.47 23.88
C SER A 6 -4.52 -11.85 22.53
N ARG A 7 -5.40 -11.05 21.93
CA ARG A 7 -5.15 -10.37 20.65
C ARG A 7 -4.02 -9.36 20.77
N ILE A 8 -4.05 -8.47 21.76
CA ILE A 8 -2.99 -7.45 21.94
C ILE A 8 -1.63 -8.09 22.25
N LYS A 9 -1.58 -9.14 23.08
CA LYS A 9 -0.33 -9.88 23.35
C LYS A 9 0.22 -10.53 22.08
N THR A 10 -0.66 -11.08 21.24
CA THR A 10 -0.27 -11.69 19.96
C THR A 10 0.28 -10.66 18.99
N ILE A 11 -0.40 -9.50 18.84
CA ILE A 11 0.07 -8.41 17.97
C ILE A 11 1.41 -7.86 18.46
N THR A 12 1.54 -7.58 19.76
CA THR A 12 2.80 -7.08 20.34
C THR A 12 3.95 -8.05 20.08
N ARG A 13 3.75 -9.36 20.29
CA ARG A 13 4.78 -10.36 19.98
C ARG A 13 5.13 -10.37 18.50
N LYS A 14 4.13 -10.44 17.62
CA LYS A 14 4.31 -10.46 16.16
C LYS A 14 5.12 -9.26 15.64
N ILE A 15 4.93 -8.09 16.24
CA ILE A 15 5.67 -6.86 15.87
C ILE A 15 7.06 -6.84 16.52
N ALA A 16 7.16 -7.18 17.81
CA ALA A 16 8.43 -7.19 18.53
C ALA A 16 9.41 -8.23 17.99
N ASP A 17 8.93 -9.35 17.45
CA ASP A 17 9.77 -10.40 16.87
C ASP A 17 10.36 -10.03 15.49
N LYS A 18 9.94 -8.91 14.89
CA LYS A 18 10.53 -8.42 13.64
C LYS A 18 11.96 -7.96 13.91
N GLN A 19 12.92 -8.41 13.09
CA GLN A 19 14.34 -8.08 13.26
C GLN A 19 14.61 -6.57 13.38
N SER A 20 13.95 -5.74 12.56
CA SER A 20 14.10 -4.28 12.64
C SER A 20 13.61 -3.71 13.98
N CYS A 21 12.54 -4.29 14.55
CA CYS A 21 12.02 -3.89 15.84
C CYS A 21 12.93 -4.34 16.98
N GLN A 22 13.47 -5.56 16.89
CA GLN A 22 14.45 -6.07 17.84
C GLN A 22 15.68 -5.17 17.94
N LEU A 23 16.15 -4.66 16.80
CA LEU A 23 17.33 -3.83 16.72
C LEU A 23 17.08 -2.37 17.17
N LEU A 24 15.93 -1.78 16.82
CA LEU A 24 15.72 -0.34 16.91
C LEU A 24 14.73 0.09 17.99
N PHE A 25 13.80 -0.78 18.39
CA PHE A 25 12.60 -0.38 19.15
C PHE A 25 12.35 -1.24 20.39
N SER A 26 13.23 -2.17 20.72
CA SER A 26 13.06 -3.10 21.85
C SER A 26 13.47 -2.55 23.21
N THR A 27 14.33 -1.54 23.23
CA THR A 27 14.88 -0.94 24.45
C THR A 27 14.61 0.56 24.47
N PRO A 28 14.52 1.18 25.65
CA PRO A 28 14.41 2.62 25.77
C PRO A 28 15.57 3.30 25.04
N VAL A 29 15.27 4.35 24.28
CA VAL A 29 16.28 5.25 23.70
C VAL A 29 17.05 5.93 24.83
N GLN A 30 18.37 5.96 24.71
CA GLN A 30 19.28 6.58 25.67
C GLN A 30 20.03 7.71 24.97
N PRO A 31 19.47 8.95 24.93
CA PRO A 31 19.95 10.01 24.06
C PRO A 31 21.44 10.31 24.19
N GLU A 32 22.00 10.24 25.39
CA GLU A 32 23.42 10.49 25.64
C GLU A 32 24.32 9.39 25.05
N LEU A 33 23.90 8.12 25.13
CA LEU A 33 24.66 7.00 24.56
C LEU A 33 24.44 6.88 23.04
N ASP A 34 23.25 7.22 22.58
CA ASP A 34 22.84 7.12 21.18
C ASP A 34 23.28 8.35 20.35
N GLY A 35 23.85 9.37 21.00
CA GLY A 35 24.31 10.61 20.35
C GLY A 35 23.16 11.45 19.79
N LEU A 36 22.01 11.46 20.48
CA LEU A 36 20.79 12.14 20.06
C LEU A 36 20.61 13.47 20.79
N GLU A 37 20.95 14.56 20.11
CA GLU A 37 20.78 15.91 20.64
C GLU A 37 19.30 16.31 20.74
N ASN A 38 18.92 16.99 21.82
CA ASN A 38 17.57 17.55 22.04
C ASN A 38 16.43 16.51 21.97
N TYR A 39 16.73 15.22 22.18
CA TYR A 39 15.74 14.15 22.02
C TYR A 39 14.49 14.36 22.88
N PHE A 40 14.65 14.66 24.18
CA PHE A 40 13.52 14.91 25.08
C PHE A 40 12.83 16.27 24.85
N ASP A 41 13.45 17.17 24.08
CA ASP A 41 12.78 18.40 23.62
C ASP A 41 11.79 18.12 22.49
N ILE A 42 12.02 17.08 21.71
CA ILE A 42 11.15 16.66 20.60
C ILE A 42 10.19 15.54 21.04
N VAL A 43 10.71 14.52 21.71
CA VAL A 43 9.97 13.33 22.15
C VAL A 43 9.52 13.51 23.60
N LYS A 44 8.22 13.79 23.79
CA LYS A 44 7.64 14.09 25.11
C LYS A 44 7.24 12.87 25.92
N LYS A 45 6.89 11.77 25.26
CA LYS A 45 6.53 10.51 25.90
C LYS A 45 7.32 9.36 25.26
N PRO A 46 8.57 9.12 25.73
CA PRO A 46 9.37 8.00 25.26
C PRO A 46 8.65 6.66 25.47
N MET A 47 8.77 5.76 24.50
CA MET A 47 8.17 4.42 24.56
C MET A 47 9.00 3.44 23.73
N ASP A 48 9.01 2.18 24.16
CA ASP A 48 9.70 1.07 23.51
C ASP A 48 8.90 -0.24 23.69
N LEU A 49 9.15 -1.22 22.83
CA LEU A 49 8.41 -2.48 22.81
C LEU A 49 8.68 -3.33 24.05
N GLY A 50 9.87 -3.25 24.65
CA GLY A 50 10.19 -3.93 25.91
C GLY A 50 9.33 -3.43 27.06
N LYS A 51 9.20 -2.10 27.18
CA LYS A 51 8.30 -1.45 28.13
C LYS A 51 6.85 -1.87 27.93
N ILE A 52 6.36 -1.91 26.68
CA ILE A 52 4.99 -2.35 26.38
C ILE A 52 4.77 -3.81 26.78
N GLN A 53 5.73 -4.70 26.47
CA GLN A 53 5.65 -6.11 26.88
C GLN A 53 5.58 -6.24 28.41
N ASP A 54 6.36 -5.44 29.15
CA ASP A 54 6.33 -5.44 30.60
C ASP A 54 5.04 -4.86 31.17
N ASN A 55 4.51 -3.78 30.58
CA ASN A 55 3.22 -3.22 30.92
C ASN A 55 2.09 -4.25 30.72
N LEU A 56 2.15 -5.05 29.65
CA LEU A 56 1.21 -6.16 29.42
C LEU A 56 1.33 -7.28 30.46
N LYS A 57 2.55 -7.63 30.91
CA LYS A 57 2.76 -8.63 31.97
C LYS A 57 2.22 -8.14 33.31
N LYS A 58 2.42 -6.85 33.60
CA LYS A 58 2.00 -6.19 34.85
C LYS A 58 0.54 -5.72 34.82
N SER A 59 -0.19 -5.97 33.74
CA SER A 59 -1.59 -5.55 33.55
C SER A 59 -1.80 -4.05 33.77
N VAL A 60 -0.87 -3.23 33.27
CA VAL A 60 -0.91 -1.76 33.42
C VAL A 60 -2.04 -1.15 32.58
N TYR A 61 -2.28 -1.70 31.39
CA TYR A 61 -3.31 -1.20 30.47
C TYR A 61 -4.71 -1.58 30.96
N LYS A 62 -5.56 -0.59 31.15
CA LYS A 62 -6.97 -0.74 31.52
C LYS A 62 -7.86 -0.88 30.30
N THR A 63 -7.46 -0.29 29.17
CA THR A 63 -8.17 -0.36 27.90
C THR A 63 -7.24 -0.81 26.78
N PRO A 64 -7.78 -1.42 25.69
CA PRO A 64 -6.99 -1.70 24.49
C PRO A 64 -6.42 -0.43 23.86
N LYS A 65 -7.14 0.69 23.98
CA LYS A 65 -6.73 1.99 23.44
C LYS A 65 -5.45 2.50 24.10
N GLU A 66 -5.30 2.38 25.42
CA GLU A 66 -4.06 2.75 26.10
C GLU A 66 -2.85 1.96 25.57
N TRP A 67 -3.03 0.66 25.30
CA TRP A 67 -2.00 -0.17 24.67
C TRP A 67 -1.73 0.25 23.22
N TYR A 68 -2.79 0.54 22.47
CA TYR A 68 -2.69 0.97 21.07
C TYR A 68 -1.89 2.27 20.94
N ASP A 69 -2.16 3.24 21.81
CA ASP A 69 -1.47 4.53 21.84
C ASP A 69 0.02 4.36 22.15
N ASP A 70 0.37 3.51 23.13
CA ASP A 70 1.77 3.23 23.43
C ASP A 70 2.47 2.49 22.27
N MET A 71 1.81 1.55 21.60
CA MET A 71 2.33 0.91 20.38
C MET A 71 2.58 1.93 19.25
N CYS A 72 1.68 2.90 19.07
CA CYS A 72 1.86 3.97 18.09
C CYS A 72 3.07 4.86 18.45
N LEU A 73 3.21 5.22 19.73
CA LEU A 73 4.26 6.10 20.21
C LEU A 73 5.66 5.57 19.91
N VAL A 74 5.89 4.26 19.98
CA VAL A 74 7.19 3.65 19.61
C VAL A 74 7.66 4.15 18.25
N PHE A 75 6.78 4.12 17.25
CA PHE A 75 7.12 4.49 15.88
C PHE A 75 6.96 5.99 15.63
N GLN A 76 5.92 6.61 16.16
CA GLN A 76 5.67 8.05 16.00
C GLN A 76 6.79 8.90 16.61
N ASN A 77 7.36 8.50 17.74
CA ASN A 77 8.51 9.17 18.35
C ASN A 77 9.72 9.17 17.40
N ALA A 78 10.01 8.02 16.77
CA ALA A 78 11.09 7.93 15.80
C ALA A 78 10.82 8.77 14.53
N ILE A 79 9.59 8.74 14.03
CA ILE A 79 9.18 9.54 12.85
C ILE A 79 9.29 11.04 13.14
N ASN A 80 8.92 11.47 14.34
CA ASN A 80 8.94 12.88 14.73
C ASN A 80 10.36 13.39 15.00
N TYR A 81 11.25 12.53 15.52
CA TYR A 81 12.63 12.91 15.82
C TYR A 81 13.53 12.90 14.57
N TYR A 82 13.44 11.87 13.74
CA TYR A 82 14.28 11.72 12.55
C TYR A 82 13.65 12.36 11.30
N SER A 83 14.48 12.86 10.38
CA SER A 83 14.01 13.39 9.10
C SER A 83 13.31 12.33 8.24
N GLU A 84 12.53 12.75 7.24
CA GLU A 84 11.72 11.84 6.44
C GLU A 84 12.53 10.82 5.62
N GLU A 85 13.74 11.19 5.21
CA GLU A 85 14.67 10.36 4.44
C GLU A 85 15.53 9.46 5.33
N ASN A 86 15.50 9.68 6.65
CA ASN A 86 16.28 8.88 7.57
C ASN A 86 15.79 7.41 7.56
N PRO A 87 16.69 6.41 7.44
CA PRO A 87 16.30 5.01 7.43
C PRO A 87 15.44 4.58 8.62
N ILE A 88 15.68 5.13 9.82
CA ILE A 88 14.89 4.81 11.02
C ILE A 88 13.47 5.35 10.88
N SER A 89 13.29 6.56 10.35
CA SER A 89 11.96 7.14 10.08
C SER A 89 11.20 6.31 9.05
N LEU A 90 11.85 5.87 7.96
CA LEU A 90 11.25 5.02 6.94
C LEU A 90 10.81 3.66 7.50
N ILE A 91 11.66 3.01 8.31
CA ILE A 91 11.33 1.74 8.98
C ILE A 91 10.18 1.94 9.96
N ALA A 92 10.18 3.03 10.74
CA ALA A 92 9.12 3.34 11.68
C ALA A 92 7.77 3.58 10.96
N LYS A 93 7.76 4.35 9.86
CA LYS A 93 6.56 4.54 9.01
C LYS A 93 6.02 3.19 8.51
N TYR A 94 6.89 2.32 8.01
CA TYR A 94 6.49 1.00 7.52
C TYR A 94 5.92 0.10 8.63
N ARG A 95 6.55 0.06 9.81
CA ARG A 95 6.07 -0.74 10.94
C ARG A 95 4.77 -0.20 11.54
N LEU A 96 4.59 1.12 11.55
CA LEU A 96 3.36 1.75 12.01
C LEU A 96 2.17 1.39 11.09
N ASP A 97 2.38 1.39 9.77
CA ASP A 97 1.36 0.96 8.81
C ASP A 97 1.00 -0.54 8.96
N GLU A 98 1.99 -1.41 9.13
CA GLU A 98 1.73 -2.82 9.48
C GLU A 98 0.94 -2.95 10.79
N PHE A 99 1.29 -2.17 11.82
CA PHE A 99 0.59 -2.19 13.09
C PHE A 99 -0.89 -1.81 12.95
N TYR A 100 -1.20 -0.74 12.21
CA TYR A 100 -2.57 -0.31 11.98
C TYR A 100 -3.44 -1.40 11.35
N LYS A 101 -2.89 -2.15 10.39
CA LYS A 101 -3.59 -3.27 9.73
C LYS A 101 -3.90 -4.41 10.70
N GLU A 102 -3.02 -4.69 11.66
CA GLU A 102 -3.23 -5.75 12.65
C GLU A 102 -4.17 -5.31 13.79
N ALA A 103 -4.11 -4.03 14.14
CA ALA A 103 -4.76 -3.48 15.32
C ALA A 103 -6.15 -2.87 15.05
N VAL A 104 -6.73 -3.05 13.86
CA VAL A 104 -8.05 -2.53 13.49
C VAL A 104 -9.10 -2.76 14.58
N GLY A 105 -9.79 -1.68 14.95
CA GLY A 105 -10.82 -1.61 15.97
C GLY A 105 -10.31 -1.58 17.42
N LEU A 106 -8.99 -1.60 17.64
CA LEU A 106 -8.38 -1.46 18.98
C LEU A 106 -8.02 -0.01 19.32
N GLU A 107 -8.08 0.87 18.31
CA GLU A 107 -7.99 2.33 18.41
C GLU A 107 -9.26 2.99 18.96
N LEU A 108 -10.35 2.23 19.06
CA LEU A 108 -11.65 2.74 19.47
C LEU A 108 -11.78 2.69 20.99
N GLU A 109 -12.26 3.78 21.58
CA GLU A 109 -12.33 3.92 23.03
C GLU A 109 -13.60 3.29 23.62
N ASN A 110 -14.70 3.33 22.87
CA ASN A 110 -16.03 2.94 23.34
C ASN A 110 -16.91 2.36 22.21
N ASP A 111 -18.08 1.85 22.59
CA ASP A 111 -19.02 1.22 21.66
C ASP A 111 -19.68 2.24 20.70
N GLU A 112 -19.74 3.53 21.07
CA GLU A 112 -20.28 4.59 20.20
C GLU A 112 -19.35 4.85 19.01
N GLU A 113 -18.05 5.02 19.24
CA GLU A 113 -17.04 5.13 18.18
C GLU A 113 -17.01 3.89 17.27
N TRP A 114 -17.27 2.71 17.84
CA TRP A 114 -17.41 1.48 17.06
C TRP A 114 -18.64 1.51 16.17
N LEU A 115 -19.80 1.92 16.68
CA LEU A 115 -21.02 2.06 15.89
C LEU A 115 -20.83 3.07 14.76
N GLU A 116 -20.23 4.22 15.04
CA GLU A 116 -19.91 5.23 14.02
C GLU A 116 -19.00 4.68 12.93
N SER A 117 -17.95 3.93 13.32
CA SER A 117 -17.02 3.29 12.38
C SER A 117 -17.73 2.28 11.48
N VAL A 118 -18.61 1.44 12.04
CA VAL A 118 -19.42 0.49 11.27
C VAL A 118 -20.38 1.20 10.33
N GLN A 119 -21.05 2.25 10.79
CA GLN A 119 -21.97 3.04 9.96
C GLN A 119 -21.24 3.72 8.80
N LYS A 120 -20.05 4.26 9.04
CA LYS A 120 -19.21 4.86 8.00
C LYS A 120 -18.82 3.87 6.92
N GLU A 121 -18.34 2.68 7.30
CA GLU A 121 -17.97 1.65 6.33
C GLU A 121 -19.21 1.07 5.62
N SER A 122 -20.32 0.90 6.33
CA SER A 122 -21.60 0.50 5.73
C SER A 122 -22.06 1.52 4.69
N LYS A 123 -21.96 2.83 4.98
CA LYS A 123 -22.28 3.89 4.02
C LYS A 123 -21.39 3.83 2.79
N LYS A 124 -20.07 3.62 2.94
CA LYS A 124 -19.17 3.45 1.78
C LYS A 124 -19.57 2.26 0.92
N LEU A 125 -19.95 1.13 1.53
CA LEU A 125 -20.45 -0.04 0.79
C LEU A 125 -21.76 0.27 0.08
N ILE A 126 -22.71 0.94 0.74
CA ILE A 126 -23.97 1.37 0.11
C ILE A 126 -23.69 2.30 -1.07
N ASP A 127 -22.80 3.28 -0.90
CA ASP A 127 -22.39 4.20 -1.96
C ASP A 127 -21.72 3.45 -3.14
N LEU A 128 -20.88 2.45 -2.83
CA LEU A 128 -20.24 1.59 -3.82
C LEU A 128 -21.26 0.73 -4.58
N PHE A 129 -22.27 0.17 -3.90
CA PHE A 129 -23.33 -0.60 -4.56
C PHE A 129 -24.28 0.29 -5.38
N ALA A 130 -24.55 1.50 -4.91
CA ALA A 130 -25.35 2.48 -5.65
C ALA A 130 -24.61 3.03 -6.88
N ARG A 131 -23.28 3.10 -6.82
CA ARG A 131 -22.41 3.60 -7.88
C ARG A 131 -21.22 2.66 -8.05
N PRO A 132 -21.44 1.46 -8.60
CA PRO A 132 -20.35 0.52 -8.81
C PRO A 132 -19.31 1.17 -9.74
N PRO A 133 -18.00 1.01 -9.47
CA PRO A 133 -16.96 1.45 -10.39
C PRO A 133 -17.25 0.80 -11.75
N SER A 134 -17.59 1.61 -12.74
CA SER A 134 -18.02 1.11 -14.03
C SER A 134 -16.85 0.45 -14.76
N ILE A 135 -16.82 -0.90 -14.77
CA ILE A 135 -16.00 -1.72 -15.68
C ILE A 135 -16.18 -1.25 -17.14
N GLN A 136 -17.35 -0.68 -17.46
CA GLN A 136 -17.70 -0.15 -18.77
C GLN A 136 -16.84 1.02 -19.27
N LYS A 137 -16.24 1.85 -18.39
CA LYS A 137 -15.37 2.97 -18.83
C LYS A 137 -14.00 2.50 -19.35
N ALA A 138 -13.43 1.46 -18.74
CA ALA A 138 -12.27 0.76 -19.28
C ALA A 138 -12.64 0.09 -20.62
N ASN A 139 -13.81 -0.53 -20.68
CA ASN A 139 -14.29 -1.20 -21.89
C ASN A 139 -14.57 -0.25 -23.07
N SER A 140 -15.06 0.98 -22.86
CA SER A 140 -15.39 1.87 -24.00
C SER A 140 -14.16 2.29 -24.82
N LYS A 141 -13.01 2.52 -24.16
CA LYS A 141 -11.76 2.85 -24.85
C LYS A 141 -11.22 1.60 -25.58
N LEU A 142 -11.20 0.47 -24.88
CA LEU A 142 -10.74 -0.81 -25.46
C LEU A 142 -11.63 -1.27 -26.62
N ASN A 143 -12.94 -1.01 -26.58
CA ASN A 143 -13.85 -1.28 -27.68
C ASN A 143 -13.52 -0.46 -28.93
N ASN A 144 -13.12 0.81 -28.77
CA ASN A 144 -12.64 1.63 -29.88
C ASN A 144 -11.34 1.08 -30.47
N ILE A 145 -10.40 0.63 -29.61
CA ILE A 145 -9.17 -0.03 -30.09
C ILE A 145 -9.49 -1.30 -30.87
N LYS A 146 -10.39 -2.15 -30.36
CA LYS A 146 -10.85 -3.36 -31.07
C LYS A 146 -11.45 -3.02 -32.44
N ALA A 147 -12.26 -1.96 -32.54
CA ALA A 147 -12.81 -1.50 -33.83
C ALA A 147 -11.73 -0.92 -34.78
N LEU A 148 -10.70 -0.27 -34.25
CA LEU A 148 -9.56 0.23 -35.04
C LEU A 148 -8.66 -0.91 -35.53
N MET A 149 -8.58 -2.01 -34.78
CA MET A 149 -7.80 -3.19 -35.20
C MET A 149 -8.35 -3.82 -36.48
N ASP A 150 -9.65 -3.76 -36.73
CA ASP A 150 -10.27 -4.31 -37.94
C ASP A 150 -10.12 -3.40 -39.18
N THR A 151 -9.85 -2.11 -38.96
CA THR A 151 -9.93 -1.08 -40.02
C THR A 151 -8.58 -0.44 -40.37
N GLN A 152 -7.60 -0.50 -39.47
CA GLN A 152 -6.27 0.09 -39.65
C GLN A 152 -5.26 -0.97 -40.07
N ASP A 153 -4.18 -0.59 -40.73
CA ASP A 153 -3.09 -1.52 -41.06
C ASP A 153 -2.17 -1.80 -39.86
N GLN A 154 -1.31 -2.81 -39.99
CA GLN A 154 -0.23 -3.08 -39.03
C GLN A 154 0.76 -1.90 -39.02
N PRO A 155 1.21 -1.44 -37.84
CA PRO A 155 2.18 -0.35 -37.76
C PRO A 155 3.53 -0.76 -38.33
N THR A 156 4.20 0.18 -38.99
CA THR A 156 5.57 -0.01 -39.46
C THR A 156 6.58 -0.03 -38.30
N THR A 157 7.76 -0.59 -38.52
CA THR A 157 8.84 -0.60 -37.51
C THR A 157 9.23 0.80 -37.05
N ALA A 158 9.19 1.80 -37.95
CA ALA A 158 9.48 3.20 -37.62
C ALA A 158 8.38 3.81 -36.73
N GLU A 159 7.12 3.47 -36.99
CA GLU A 159 6.01 3.90 -36.15
C GLU A 159 6.09 3.24 -34.77
N LEU A 160 6.32 1.93 -34.70
CA LEU A 160 6.50 1.21 -33.43
C LEU A 160 7.62 1.80 -32.58
N ALA A 161 8.78 2.09 -33.18
CA ALA A 161 9.90 2.72 -32.49
C ALA A 161 9.53 4.06 -31.84
N THR A 162 8.63 4.83 -32.48
CA THR A 162 8.18 6.13 -31.99
C THR A 162 7.27 6.03 -30.76
N TYR A 163 6.61 4.89 -30.52
CA TYR A 163 5.67 4.69 -29.40
C TYR A 163 6.18 3.77 -28.29
N LEU A 164 7.34 3.12 -28.46
CA LEU A 164 7.98 2.26 -27.45
C LEU A 164 8.23 2.97 -26.12
N GLU A 165 8.84 4.15 -26.16
CA GLU A 165 9.19 4.91 -24.96
C GLU A 165 7.93 5.40 -24.22
N LYS A 166 6.86 5.70 -24.98
CA LYS A 166 5.56 6.12 -24.47
C LYS A 166 4.79 4.98 -23.81
N LEU A 167 4.84 3.77 -24.37
CA LEU A 167 4.27 2.58 -23.74
C LEU A 167 4.92 2.29 -22.39
N ASN A 168 6.24 2.46 -22.29
CA ASN A 168 6.96 2.33 -21.01
C ASN A 168 6.54 3.40 -19.99
N MET A 169 6.23 4.62 -20.43
CA MET A 169 5.66 5.66 -19.55
C MET A 169 4.23 5.32 -19.11
N LEU A 170 3.37 4.89 -20.04
CA LEU A 170 1.99 4.49 -19.75
C LEU A 170 1.93 3.30 -18.78
N GLY A 171 2.89 2.37 -18.84
CA GLY A 171 2.99 1.26 -17.88
C GLY A 171 3.22 1.69 -16.42
N LYS A 172 3.53 2.97 -16.16
CA LYS A 172 3.63 3.55 -14.81
C LYS A 172 2.30 4.12 -14.29
N ASP A 173 1.35 4.39 -15.18
CA ASP A 173 0.00 4.84 -14.83
C ASP A 173 -0.91 3.64 -14.53
N GLN A 174 -1.60 3.66 -13.39
CA GLN A 174 -2.36 2.49 -12.93
C GLN A 174 -3.53 2.16 -13.86
N GLU A 175 -4.25 3.18 -14.36
CA GLU A 175 -5.37 2.98 -15.29
C GLU A 175 -4.86 2.47 -16.64
N ALA A 176 -3.81 3.06 -17.20
CA ALA A 176 -3.24 2.60 -18.45
C ALA A 176 -2.66 1.18 -18.35
N LYS A 177 -2.04 0.85 -17.21
CA LYS A 177 -1.49 -0.48 -16.95
C LYS A 177 -2.57 -1.56 -16.94
N GLU A 178 -3.73 -1.27 -16.36
CA GLU A 178 -4.88 -2.19 -16.37
C GLU A 178 -5.42 -2.42 -17.79
N ASP A 179 -5.58 -1.35 -18.58
CA ASP A 179 -6.02 -1.44 -19.97
C ASP A 179 -5.03 -2.25 -20.84
N LEU A 180 -3.72 -2.03 -20.66
CA LEU A 180 -2.66 -2.77 -21.37
C LEU A 180 -2.69 -4.27 -21.01
N TYR A 181 -2.94 -4.61 -19.74
CA TYR A 181 -3.12 -6.00 -19.33
C TYR A 181 -4.37 -6.64 -19.91
N THR A 182 -5.47 -5.90 -20.02
CA THR A 182 -6.68 -6.39 -20.70
C THR A 182 -6.40 -6.66 -22.17
N LEU A 183 -5.68 -5.79 -22.90
CA LEU A 183 -5.30 -6.04 -24.30
C LEU A 183 -4.41 -7.27 -24.45
N LEU A 184 -3.39 -7.41 -23.61
CA LEU A 184 -2.48 -8.57 -23.60
C LEU A 184 -3.21 -9.89 -23.32
N SER A 185 -4.19 -9.86 -22.42
CA SER A 185 -5.02 -11.02 -22.06
C SER A 185 -6.05 -11.35 -23.15
N ASP A 186 -6.85 -10.37 -23.58
CA ASP A 186 -7.96 -10.57 -24.51
C ASP A 186 -7.50 -10.95 -25.93
N ILE A 187 -6.39 -10.37 -26.39
CA ILE A 187 -5.89 -10.55 -27.77
C ILE A 187 -4.73 -11.55 -27.80
N GLY A 188 -3.82 -11.47 -26.82
CA GLY A 188 -2.63 -12.30 -26.77
C GLY A 188 -2.80 -13.61 -26.00
N GLY A 189 -3.88 -13.76 -25.23
CA GLY A 189 -4.03 -14.89 -24.29
C GLY A 189 -2.98 -14.89 -23.17
N ILE A 190 -2.30 -13.76 -22.95
CA ILE A 190 -1.22 -13.66 -21.97
C ILE A 190 -1.83 -13.31 -20.61
N MET A 191 -1.68 -14.21 -19.64
CA MET A 191 -2.22 -14.01 -18.31
C MET A 191 -1.47 -12.89 -17.55
N PRO A 192 -2.17 -11.98 -16.85
CA PRO A 192 -1.55 -10.88 -16.13
C PRO A 192 -0.50 -11.30 -15.09
N ASP A 193 -0.69 -12.46 -14.45
CA ASP A 193 0.26 -12.99 -13.46
C ASP A 193 1.60 -13.42 -14.08
N SER A 194 1.62 -13.78 -15.37
CA SER A 194 2.86 -14.07 -16.11
C SER A 194 3.62 -12.80 -16.51
N ILE A 195 2.98 -11.63 -16.47
CA ILE A 195 3.55 -10.35 -16.90
C ILE A 195 4.13 -9.55 -15.73
N LYS A 196 3.67 -9.80 -14.48
CA LYS A 196 4.09 -9.04 -13.29
C LYS A 196 5.60 -9.01 -13.03
N GLU A 197 6.36 -9.97 -13.55
CA GLU A 197 7.80 -10.10 -13.27
C GLU A 197 8.72 -10.01 -14.51
N MET A 198 8.19 -9.81 -15.73
CA MET A 198 8.99 -9.88 -16.96
C MET A 198 8.86 -8.63 -17.84
N PRO A 199 9.97 -8.06 -18.35
CA PRO A 199 9.91 -7.02 -19.37
C PRO A 199 9.27 -7.59 -20.64
N ILE A 200 8.29 -6.86 -21.20
CA ILE A 200 7.58 -7.26 -22.41
C ILE A 200 8.45 -6.92 -23.63
N ASP A 201 8.85 -7.95 -24.36
CA ASP A 201 9.59 -7.81 -25.61
C ASP A 201 8.61 -7.76 -26.80
N LEU A 202 8.38 -6.56 -27.34
CA LEU A 202 7.41 -6.35 -28.42
C LEU A 202 7.76 -7.13 -29.70
N GLU A 203 9.04 -7.45 -29.94
CA GLU A 203 9.47 -8.20 -31.13
C GLU A 203 9.05 -9.67 -31.08
N LYS A 204 8.75 -10.18 -29.88
CA LYS A 204 8.32 -11.56 -29.65
C LYS A 204 6.80 -11.69 -29.49
N LEU A 205 6.07 -10.58 -29.49
CA LEU A 205 4.62 -10.59 -29.37
C LEU A 205 3.95 -10.86 -30.71
N ASN A 206 2.73 -11.40 -30.63
CA ASN A 206 1.86 -11.55 -31.80
C ASN A 206 1.61 -10.17 -32.46
N PRO A 207 1.72 -10.04 -33.79
CA PRO A 207 1.43 -8.81 -34.53
C PRO A 207 0.10 -8.12 -34.15
N ASP A 208 -0.96 -8.86 -33.84
CA ASP A 208 -2.24 -8.28 -33.43
C ASP A 208 -2.18 -7.64 -32.04
N VAL A 209 -1.41 -8.23 -31.14
CA VAL A 209 -1.13 -7.67 -29.82
C VAL A 209 -0.30 -6.39 -29.98
N VAL A 210 0.75 -6.43 -30.81
CA VAL A 210 1.60 -5.26 -31.11
C VAL A 210 0.77 -4.11 -31.69
N LYS A 211 -0.12 -4.40 -32.65
CA LYS A 211 -1.05 -3.43 -33.22
C LYS A 211 -1.99 -2.82 -32.19
N SER A 212 -2.54 -3.64 -31.28
CA SER A 212 -3.45 -3.17 -30.24
C SER A 212 -2.77 -2.21 -29.26
N LEU A 213 -1.54 -2.52 -28.84
CA LEU A 213 -0.74 -1.69 -27.95
C LEU A 213 -0.34 -0.38 -28.62
N TYR A 214 0.03 -0.43 -29.90
CA TYR A 214 0.32 0.75 -30.71
C TYR A 214 -0.90 1.67 -30.83
N LEU A 215 -2.07 1.14 -31.21
CA LEU A 215 -3.30 1.92 -31.36
C LEU A 215 -3.72 2.54 -30.03
N TYR A 216 -3.60 1.78 -28.94
CA TYR A 216 -3.88 2.28 -27.60
C TYR A 216 -2.96 3.43 -27.19
N ALA A 217 -1.64 3.28 -27.40
CA ALA A 217 -0.68 4.34 -27.12
C ALA A 217 -0.92 5.59 -27.97
N ARG A 218 -1.35 5.41 -29.23
CA ARG A 218 -1.67 6.50 -30.15
C ARG A 218 -2.90 7.29 -29.71
N GLU A 219 -4.01 6.61 -29.40
CA GLU A 219 -5.27 7.26 -29.00
C GLU A 219 -5.20 7.95 -27.63
N ARG A 220 -4.38 7.44 -26.70
CA ARG A 220 -4.21 8.06 -25.37
C ARG A 220 -3.36 9.34 -25.40
N LEU A 221 -2.84 9.72 -26.56
CA LEU A 221 -1.96 10.88 -26.77
C LEU A 221 -2.56 11.96 -27.69
N LEU A 222 -3.80 11.75 -28.18
CA LEU A 222 -4.62 12.76 -28.86
C LEU A 222 -5.51 13.49 -27.84
#